data_AF-A0A0G0E718-F1
#
_entry.id   AF-A0A0G0E718-F1
#
_cell.length_a   1.000
_cell.length_b   1.000
_cell.length_c   1.000
_cell.angle_alpha   90.00
_cell.angle_beta   90.00
_cell.angle_gamma   90.00
#
_symmetry.space_group_name_H-M   'P 1'
#
loop_
_entity.id
_entity.type
_entity.pdbx_description
1 polymer ?
#
loop_
_entity_poly.entity_id
_entity_poly.type
_entity_poly.pdbx_seq_one_letter_code
_entity_poly.pdbx_strand_id
1 'polypeptide(L)'
;MNDIKSDKIAEICPKCGSPLGEVFETKTGKKLQRCSKGSWNPETHTIDGCVYVKWLEVEPVTLDEKCPKCGAPLVSAVTRMGKKMKKCSTATWDATTKTAGGCDYIEWIKGTTEQLDEDCPKCQAKLVLFTTASGKKLKKCSMATWDPATKTPGGCDYVEWLKS
;
A
#
# COMPACT_ATOMS: atom_id res chain seq x y z
N MET A 1 -27.36 -24.00 -19.65
CA MET A 1 -26.15 -23.21 -19.34
C MET A 1 -26.53 -21.75 -19.47
N ASN A 2 -26.66 -21.03 -18.35
CA ASN A 2 -27.01 -19.60 -18.36
C ASN A 2 -25.72 -18.79 -18.23
N ASP A 3 -25.20 -18.36 -19.37
CA ASP A 3 -24.19 -17.30 -19.44
C ASP A 3 -24.84 -15.97 -19.04
N ILE A 4 -24.81 -15.66 -17.76
CA ILE A 4 -25.06 -14.30 -17.26
C ILE A 4 -23.83 -13.48 -17.65
N LYS A 5 -23.81 -12.96 -18.89
CA LYS A 5 -22.93 -11.84 -19.24
C LYS A 5 -23.35 -10.67 -18.37
N SER A 6 -22.57 -10.43 -17.31
CA SER A 6 -22.67 -9.26 -16.46
C SER A 6 -22.46 -8.03 -17.34
N ASP A 7 -23.57 -7.39 -17.75
CA ASP A 7 -23.58 -6.11 -18.44
C ASP A 7 -22.92 -5.07 -17.52
N LYS A 8 -21.63 -4.81 -17.75
CA LYS A 8 -20.92 -3.74 -17.07
C LYS A 8 -21.49 -2.42 -17.55
N ILE A 9 -22.34 -1.80 -16.74
CA ILE A 9 -22.76 -0.41 -16.92
C ILE A 9 -21.49 0.43 -16.99
N ALA A 10 -21.18 0.94 -18.19
CA ALA A 10 -20.03 1.79 -18.40
C ALA A 10 -20.25 3.12 -17.66
N GLU A 11 -19.54 3.31 -16.55
CA GLU A 11 -19.59 4.58 -15.82
C GLU A 11 -19.13 5.73 -16.70
N ILE A 12 -19.72 6.91 -16.50
CA ILE A 12 -19.43 8.10 -17.30
C ILE A 12 -18.31 8.92 -16.67
N CYS A 13 -17.38 9.38 -17.51
CA CYS A 13 -16.34 10.32 -17.10
C CYS A 13 -16.95 11.66 -16.70
N PRO A 14 -16.74 12.15 -15.46
CA PRO A 14 -17.30 13.42 -15.00
C PRO A 14 -16.62 14.63 -15.64
N LYS A 15 -15.47 14.48 -16.31
CA LYS A 15 -14.78 15.58 -16.98
C LYS A 15 -15.24 15.82 -18.42
N CYS A 16 -15.58 14.78 -19.17
CA CYS A 16 -15.85 14.91 -20.62
C CYS A 16 -17.09 14.14 -21.10
N GLY A 17 -17.86 13.54 -20.19
CA GLY A 17 -19.10 12.82 -20.50
C GLY A 17 -18.93 11.53 -21.30
N SER A 18 -17.71 11.12 -21.61
CA SER A 18 -17.42 9.89 -22.36
C SER A 18 -17.34 8.69 -21.42
N PRO A 19 -17.62 7.45 -21.87
CA PRO A 19 -17.57 6.29 -20.99
C PRO A 19 -16.16 6.08 -20.41
N LEU A 20 -16.05 5.53 -19.21
CA LEU A 20 -14.80 5.00 -18.69
C LEU A 20 -14.46 3.70 -19.42
N GLY A 21 -13.16 3.51 -19.66
CA GLY A 21 -12.62 2.28 -20.23
C GLY A 21 -12.57 1.13 -19.23
N GLU A 22 -11.90 0.06 -19.64
CA GLU A 22 -11.74 -1.13 -18.83
C GLU A 22 -10.90 -0.89 -17.56
N VAL A 23 -11.04 -1.80 -16.60
CA VAL A 23 -10.25 -1.79 -15.37
C VAL A 23 -8.83 -2.24 -15.69
N PHE A 24 -7.88 -1.35 -15.44
CA PHE A 24 -6.45 -1.59 -15.57
C PHE A 24 -5.82 -1.80 -14.19
N GLU A 25 -4.92 -2.78 -14.07
CA GLU A 25 -4.15 -3.02 -12.85
C GLU A 25 -2.69 -2.59 -13.01
N THR A 26 -2.18 -1.78 -12.08
CA THR A 26 -0.77 -1.39 -12.07
C THR A 26 0.12 -2.54 -11.59
N LYS A 27 1.44 -2.45 -11.84
CA LYS A 27 2.43 -3.38 -11.26
C LYS A 27 2.37 -3.50 -9.72
N THR A 28 1.78 -2.51 -9.06
CA THR A 28 1.60 -2.47 -7.60
C THR A 28 0.25 -3.02 -7.14
N GLY A 29 -0.54 -3.61 -8.03
CA GLY A 29 -1.86 -4.20 -7.74
C GLY A 29 -2.99 -3.17 -7.60
N LYS A 30 -2.75 -1.89 -7.92
CA LYS A 30 -3.80 -0.85 -7.85
C LYS A 30 -4.64 -0.91 -9.11
N LYS A 31 -5.96 -0.95 -8.93
CA LYS A 31 -6.92 -0.97 -10.05
C LYS A 31 -7.42 0.44 -10.35
N LEU A 32 -7.54 0.77 -11.63
CA LEU A 32 -8.01 2.08 -12.11
C LEU A 32 -8.77 1.95 -13.42
N GLN A 33 -9.62 2.93 -13.72
CA GLN A 33 -10.26 3.10 -15.02
C GLN A 33 -9.87 4.46 -15.59
N ARG A 34 -9.46 4.48 -16.85
CA ARG A 34 -9.19 5.73 -17.59
C ARG A 34 -10.43 6.13 -18.37
N CYS A 35 -10.55 7.41 -18.71
CA CYS A 35 -11.54 7.82 -19.69
C CYS A 35 -11.26 7.14 -21.05
N SER A 36 -12.29 6.69 -21.76
CA SER A 36 -12.17 6.13 -23.12
C SER A 36 -11.52 7.08 -24.14
N LYS A 37 -11.62 8.40 -23.91
CA LYS A 37 -10.92 9.44 -24.71
C LYS A 37 -9.54 9.81 -24.17
N GLY A 38 -9.01 9.06 -23.21
CA GLY A 38 -7.70 9.28 -22.60
C GLY A 38 -6.82 8.05 -22.76
N SER A 39 -5.69 8.18 -23.45
CA SER A 39 -4.72 7.10 -23.61
C SER A 39 -3.44 7.39 -22.84
N TRP A 40 -2.88 6.37 -22.18
CA TRP A 40 -1.57 6.51 -21.53
C TRP A 40 -0.45 6.39 -22.56
N ASN A 41 0.41 7.39 -22.63
CA ASN A 41 1.59 7.38 -23.46
C ASN A 41 2.81 6.92 -22.63
N PRO A 42 3.37 5.72 -22.91
CA PRO A 42 4.50 5.18 -22.16
C PRO A 42 5.83 5.87 -22.48
N GLU A 43 5.96 6.61 -23.58
CA GLU A 43 7.20 7.32 -23.92
C GLU A 43 7.30 8.64 -23.16
N THR A 44 6.19 9.38 -23.08
CA THR A 44 6.14 10.69 -22.40
C THR A 44 5.70 10.61 -20.95
N HIS A 45 5.19 9.45 -20.51
CA HIS A 45 4.54 9.26 -19.21
C HIS A 45 3.39 10.25 -18.96
N THR A 46 2.66 10.63 -20.01
CA THR A 46 1.48 11.52 -19.95
C THR A 46 0.23 10.83 -20.49
N ILE A 47 -0.93 11.44 -20.25
CA ILE A 47 -2.20 10.98 -20.85
C ILE A 47 -2.52 11.88 -22.03
N ASP A 48 -2.66 11.29 -23.21
CA ASP A 48 -3.13 11.98 -24.40
C ASP A 48 -4.67 12.01 -24.40
N GLY A 49 -5.26 13.20 -24.57
CA GLY A 49 -6.71 13.41 -24.51
C GLY A 49 -7.24 13.67 -23.10
N CYS A 50 -8.31 12.97 -22.69
CA CYS A 50 -8.93 13.23 -21.39
C CYS A 50 -8.13 12.61 -20.22
N VAL A 51 -7.54 13.46 -19.39
CA VAL A 51 -6.68 13.06 -18.24
C VAL A 51 -7.42 12.47 -17.03
N TYR A 52 -8.72 12.22 -17.14
CA TYR A 52 -9.49 11.68 -16.01
C TYR A 52 -9.14 10.21 -15.74
N VAL A 53 -8.85 9.91 -14.48
CA VAL A 53 -8.59 8.56 -13.99
C VAL A 53 -9.41 8.32 -12.72
N LYS A 54 -10.23 7.27 -12.72
CA LYS A 54 -10.91 6.75 -11.54
C LYS A 54 -10.04 5.67 -10.90
N TRP A 55 -9.59 5.89 -9.68
CA TRP A 55 -8.93 4.85 -8.89
C TRP A 55 -9.97 4.01 -8.18
N LEU A 56 -9.84 2.69 -8.28
CA LEU A 56 -10.72 1.75 -7.58
C LEU A 56 -10.11 1.42 -6.22
N GLU A 57 -10.99 1.17 -5.25
CA GLU A 57 -10.57 0.76 -3.91
C GLU A 57 -9.98 -0.66 -3.96
N VAL A 58 -8.95 -0.88 -3.15
CA VAL A 58 -8.36 -2.19 -2.97
C VAL A 58 -9.13 -2.89 -1.87
N GLU A 59 -9.79 -4.01 -2.21
CA GLU A 59 -10.54 -4.79 -1.24
C GLU A 59 -9.61 -5.35 -0.14
N PRO A 60 -9.98 -5.25 1.14
CA PRO A 60 -9.22 -5.85 2.22
C PRO A 60 -9.16 -7.38 2.09
N VAL A 61 -7.99 -7.96 2.37
CA VAL A 61 -7.80 -9.41 2.35
C VAL A 61 -7.93 -9.96 3.77
N THR A 62 -8.83 -10.93 3.99
CA THR A 62 -8.97 -11.60 5.29
C THR A 62 -7.70 -12.36 5.65
N LEU A 63 -7.31 -12.26 6.93
CA LEU A 63 -6.16 -12.95 7.52
C LEU A 63 -6.66 -14.07 8.44
N ASP A 64 -5.82 -15.08 8.66
CA ASP A 64 -6.12 -16.19 9.58
C ASP A 64 -6.05 -15.78 11.06
N GLU A 65 -5.43 -14.63 11.35
CA GLU A 65 -5.29 -14.05 12.69
C GLU A 65 -6.63 -13.48 13.21
N LYS A 66 -6.86 -13.61 14.52
CA LYS A 66 -8.02 -13.03 15.21
C LYS A 66 -7.67 -11.71 15.89
N CYS A 67 -8.63 -10.82 15.97
CA CYS A 67 -8.52 -9.54 16.66
C CYS A 67 -8.36 -9.79 18.16
N PRO A 68 -7.32 -9.24 18.81
CA PRO A 68 -7.06 -9.46 20.23
C PRO A 68 -8.08 -8.75 21.14
N LYS A 69 -8.87 -7.80 20.61
CA LYS A 69 -9.89 -7.08 21.39
C LYS A 69 -11.26 -7.77 21.40
N CYS A 70 -11.65 -8.41 20.29
CA CYS A 70 -13.02 -8.92 20.12
C CYS A 70 -13.11 -10.33 19.51
N GLY A 71 -12.00 -10.97 19.14
CA GLY A 71 -11.97 -12.31 18.57
C GLY A 71 -12.44 -12.42 17.11
N ALA A 72 -12.95 -11.35 16.50
CA ALA A 72 -13.31 -11.32 15.09
C ALA A 72 -12.07 -11.44 14.17
N PRO A 73 -12.18 -11.93 12.93
CA PRO A 73 -11.05 -12.01 12.01
C PRO A 73 -10.34 -10.67 11.77
N LEU A 74 -9.03 -10.69 11.56
CA LEU A 74 -8.29 -9.54 11.04
C LEU A 74 -8.36 -9.49 9.52
N VAL A 75 -8.31 -8.29 8.97
CA VAL A 75 -8.17 -8.05 7.53
C VAL A 75 -6.95 -7.19 7.27
N SER A 76 -6.19 -7.50 6.23
CA SER A 76 -5.15 -6.62 5.71
C SER A 76 -5.78 -5.59 4.80
N ALA A 77 -5.57 -4.32 5.13
CA ALA A 77 -6.06 -3.19 4.36
C ALA A 77 -4.89 -2.29 3.95
N VAL A 78 -5.06 -1.61 2.82
CA VAL A 78 -4.08 -0.65 2.31
C VAL A 78 -4.74 0.71 2.25
N THR A 79 -4.11 1.71 2.87
CA THR A 79 -4.54 3.10 2.75
C THR A 79 -4.39 3.61 1.32
N ARG A 80 -5.06 4.73 0.99
CA ARG A 80 -4.86 5.43 -0.29
C ARG A 80 -3.39 5.72 -0.60
N MET A 81 -2.61 6.05 0.44
CA MET A 81 -1.17 6.31 0.33
C MET A 81 -0.30 5.05 0.26
N GLY A 82 -0.88 3.85 0.22
CA GLY A 82 -0.14 2.59 0.07
C GLY A 82 0.40 2.02 1.38
N LYS A 83 0.13 2.63 2.54
CA LYS A 83 0.51 2.06 3.85
C LYS A 83 -0.38 0.86 4.16
N LYS A 84 0.22 -0.26 4.53
CA LYS A 84 -0.48 -1.50 4.89
C LYS A 84 -0.74 -1.57 6.39
N MET A 85 -1.91 -2.06 6.78
CA MET A 85 -2.32 -2.26 8.17
C MET A 85 -3.17 -3.51 8.30
N LYS A 86 -3.13 -4.15 9.47
CA LYS A 86 -4.12 -5.12 9.92
C LYS A 86 -5.19 -4.34 10.68
N LYS A 87 -6.46 -4.50 10.32
CA LYS A 87 -7.57 -3.95 11.10
C LYS A 87 -8.58 -5.04 11.43
N CYS A 88 -9.39 -4.83 12.46
CA CYS A 88 -10.49 -5.74 12.74
C CYS A 88 -11.50 -5.74 11.59
N SER A 89 -12.04 -6.92 11.24
CA SER A 89 -13.09 -7.04 10.23
C SER A 89 -14.37 -6.27 10.57
N THR A 90 -14.63 -6.02 11.86
CA THR A 90 -15.78 -5.24 12.33
C THR A 90 -15.52 -3.73 12.35
N ALA A 91 -14.30 -3.29 12.02
CA ALA A 91 -13.95 -1.87 11.96
C ALA A 91 -14.62 -1.20 10.75
N THR A 92 -15.57 -0.31 11.02
CA THR A 92 -16.35 0.42 10.01
C THR A 92 -16.02 1.91 10.03
N TRP A 93 -16.15 2.55 8.88
CA TRP A 93 -16.00 3.99 8.72
C TRP A 93 -17.21 4.53 7.97
N ASP A 94 -17.97 5.40 8.61
CA ASP A 94 -19.05 6.12 7.95
C ASP A 94 -18.48 7.38 7.28
N ALA A 95 -18.51 7.42 5.94
CA ALA A 95 -17.97 8.54 5.17
C ALA A 95 -18.82 9.82 5.27
N THR A 96 -20.12 9.69 5.55
CA THR A 96 -21.06 10.82 5.65
C THR A 96 -20.88 11.53 6.98
N THR A 97 -20.87 10.79 8.09
CA THR A 97 -20.70 11.36 9.43
C THR A 97 -19.23 11.50 9.85
N LYS A 98 -18.30 10.89 9.09
CA LYS A 98 -16.87 10.80 9.41
C LYS A 98 -16.61 10.20 10.79
N THR A 99 -17.39 9.18 11.16
CA THR A 99 -17.24 8.48 12.43
C THR A 99 -16.76 7.05 12.22
N ALA A 100 -15.83 6.62 13.07
CA ALA A 100 -15.44 5.22 13.17
C ALA A 100 -16.47 4.46 14.02
N GLY A 101 -16.82 3.24 13.59
CA GLY A 101 -17.71 2.34 14.31
C GLY A 101 -17.10 0.93 14.44
N GLY A 102 -17.67 0.13 15.33
CA GLY A 102 -17.20 -1.23 15.60
C GLY A 102 -15.87 -1.28 16.38
N CYS A 103 -15.09 -2.33 16.16
CA CYS A 103 -13.81 -2.49 16.85
C CYS A 103 -12.73 -1.55 16.28
N ASP A 104 -12.04 -0.84 17.15
CA ASP A 104 -11.01 0.15 16.83
C ASP A 104 -9.60 -0.45 16.66
N TYR A 105 -9.48 -1.79 16.65
CA TYR A 105 -8.17 -2.44 16.53
C TYR A 105 -7.54 -2.18 15.16
N ILE A 106 -6.39 -1.51 15.17
CA ILE A 106 -5.55 -1.22 14.02
C ILE A 106 -4.09 -1.46 14.40
N GLU A 107 -3.40 -2.24 13.59
CA GLU A 107 -1.97 -2.50 13.71
C GLU A 107 -1.28 -2.19 12.38
N TRP A 108 -0.33 -1.27 12.38
CA TRP A 108 0.43 -0.93 11.19
C TRP A 108 1.49 -1.99 10.89
N ILE A 109 1.51 -2.50 9.67
CA ILE A 109 2.53 -3.46 9.24
C ILE A 109 3.84 -2.69 9.06
N LYS A 110 4.79 -2.93 9.98
CA LYS A 110 6.15 -2.37 9.92
C LYS A 110 7.06 -3.26 9.08
N GLY A 111 8.28 -2.78 8.81
CA GLY A 111 9.30 -3.61 8.18
C GLY A 111 9.88 -4.67 9.12
N THR A 112 10.42 -5.74 8.56
CA THR A 112 11.10 -6.81 9.30
C THR A 112 12.61 -6.57 9.30
N THR A 113 13.30 -7.05 10.34
CA THR A 113 14.76 -6.99 10.45
C THR A 113 15.30 -8.39 10.64
N GLU A 114 16.29 -8.77 9.85
CA GLU A 114 17.02 -10.04 9.93
C GLU A 114 18.50 -9.73 10.19
N GLN A 115 19.16 -10.49 11.06
CA GLN A 115 20.60 -10.31 11.33
C GLN A 115 21.42 -10.87 10.17
N LEU A 116 22.54 -10.21 9.83
CA LEU A 116 23.51 -10.68 8.85
C LEU A 116 24.86 -10.91 9.52
N ASP A 117 25.66 -11.83 8.97
CA ASP A 117 27.02 -12.09 9.45
C ASP A 117 28.05 -11.07 8.93
N GLU A 118 27.64 -10.18 8.02
CA GLU A 118 28.48 -9.13 7.44
C GLU A 118 28.74 -7.97 8.42
N ASP A 119 29.95 -7.43 8.39
CA ASP A 119 30.35 -6.29 9.23
C ASP A 119 30.16 -4.95 8.51
N CYS A 120 29.77 -3.93 9.27
CA CYS A 120 29.54 -2.59 8.76
C CYS A 120 30.88 -1.93 8.36
N PRO A 121 31.02 -1.39 7.13
CA PRO A 121 32.28 -0.80 6.68
C PRO A 121 32.65 0.50 7.43
N LYS A 122 31.70 1.15 8.11
CA LYS A 122 31.95 2.39 8.87
C LYS A 122 32.35 2.17 10.33
N CYS A 123 31.78 1.16 10.99
CA CYS A 123 31.91 0.98 12.44
C CYS A 123 32.19 -0.46 12.88
N GLN A 124 32.34 -1.38 11.92
CA GLN A 124 32.63 -2.82 12.12
C GLN A 124 31.59 -3.61 12.92
N ALA A 125 30.51 -2.99 13.41
CA ALA A 125 29.37 -3.70 13.99
C ALA A 125 28.59 -4.49 12.93
N LYS A 126 27.85 -5.53 13.34
CA LYS A 126 27.07 -6.36 12.41
C LYS A 126 26.03 -5.57 11.61
N LEU A 127 25.82 -5.96 10.36
CA LEU A 127 24.74 -5.46 9.52
C LEU A 127 23.43 -6.20 9.80
N VAL A 128 22.33 -5.54 9.49
CA VAL A 128 21.01 -6.15 9.47
C VAL A 128 20.34 -5.90 8.14
N LEU A 129 19.63 -6.91 7.63
CA LEU A 129 18.76 -6.80 6.48
C LEU A 129 17.41 -6.31 6.94
N PHE A 130 17.04 -5.09 6.55
CA PHE A 130 15.73 -4.53 6.79
C PHE A 130 14.87 -4.62 5.54
N THR A 131 13.73 -5.28 5.65
CA THR A 131 12.71 -5.33 4.59
C THR A 131 11.58 -4.37 4.94
N THR A 132 11.40 -3.33 4.13
CA THR A 132 10.32 -2.35 4.31
C THR A 132 8.94 -3.00 4.15
N ALA A 133 7.87 -2.36 4.65
CA ALA A 133 6.50 -2.82 4.42
C ALA A 133 6.09 -2.89 2.93
N SER A 134 6.82 -2.17 2.06
CA SER A 134 6.68 -2.23 0.60
C SER A 134 7.48 -3.35 -0.06
N GLY A 135 8.26 -4.13 0.69
CA GLY A 135 9.09 -5.23 0.18
C GLY A 135 10.50 -4.82 -0.26
N LYS A 136 10.81 -3.51 -0.37
CA LYS A 136 12.17 -3.05 -0.63
C LYS A 136 13.11 -3.45 0.50
N LYS A 137 14.30 -3.91 0.16
CA LYS A 137 15.31 -4.38 1.10
C LYS A 137 16.48 -3.40 1.17
N LEU A 138 17.02 -3.21 2.37
CA LEU A 138 18.23 -2.45 2.62
C LEU A 138 19.06 -3.13 3.70
N LYS A 139 20.39 -3.07 3.57
CA LYS A 139 21.31 -3.37 4.66
C LYS A 139 21.52 -2.09 5.45
N LYS A 140 21.40 -2.16 6.78
CA LYS A 140 21.76 -1.05 7.66
C LYS A 140 22.62 -1.54 8.81
N CYS A 141 23.36 -0.64 9.43
CA CYS A 141 24.09 -0.99 10.65
C CYS A 141 23.12 -1.40 11.76
N SER A 142 23.46 -2.45 12.51
CA SER A 142 22.72 -2.85 13.73
C SER A 142 22.66 -1.74 14.79
N MET A 143 23.65 -0.86 14.82
CA MET A 143 23.71 0.29 15.74
C MET A 143 22.96 1.53 15.21
N ALA A 144 22.35 1.45 14.02
CA ALA A 144 21.58 2.56 13.48
C ALA A 144 20.29 2.74 14.28
N THR A 145 20.15 3.89 14.95
CA THR A 145 18.98 4.24 15.76
C THR A 145 18.30 5.49 15.22
N TRP A 146 17.02 5.64 15.56
CA TRP A 146 16.23 6.82 15.23
C TRP A 146 15.56 7.30 16.50
N ASP A 147 15.84 8.54 16.89
CA ASP A 147 15.13 9.17 18.00
C ASP A 147 13.83 9.79 17.46
N PRO A 148 12.65 9.25 17.82
CA PRO A 148 11.38 9.79 17.35
C PRO A 148 11.04 11.17 17.94
N ALA A 149 11.60 11.53 19.10
CA ALA A 149 11.31 12.80 19.78
C ALA A 149 12.01 13.96 19.07
N THR A 150 13.30 13.81 18.79
CA THR A 150 14.11 14.83 18.12
C THR A 150 14.14 14.68 16.61
N LYS A 151 13.68 13.55 16.07
CA LYS A 151 13.73 13.18 14.65
C LYS A 151 15.16 13.21 14.10
N THR A 152 16.12 12.77 14.90
CA THR A 152 17.52 12.69 14.49
C THR A 152 18.00 11.24 14.40
N PRO A 153 18.82 10.90 13.39
CA PRO A 153 19.50 9.61 13.36
C PRO A 153 20.58 9.58 14.46
N GLY A 154 20.68 8.45 15.16
CA GLY A 154 21.71 8.19 16.16
C GLY A 154 22.52 6.94 15.81
N GLY A 155 23.74 6.84 16.35
CA GLY A 155 24.64 5.72 16.09
C GLY A 155 25.22 5.76 14.67
N CYS A 156 25.47 4.59 14.07
CA CYS A 156 26.04 4.49 12.74
C CYS A 156 24.96 4.70 11.66
N ASP A 157 25.21 5.63 10.74
CA ASP A 157 24.30 6.03 9.66
C ASP A 157 24.43 5.17 8.38
N TYR A 158 25.22 4.09 8.42
CA TYR A 158 25.45 3.25 7.25
C TYR A 158 24.15 2.57 6.78
N VAL A 159 23.80 2.83 5.52
CA VAL A 159 22.64 2.26 4.83
C VAL A 159 23.03 1.95 3.38
N GLU A 160 22.69 0.76 2.92
CA GLU A 160 22.86 0.31 1.54
C GLU A 160 21.53 -0.26 1.03
N TRP A 161 20.99 0.31 -0.05
CA TRP A 161 19.78 -0.20 -0.69
C TRP A 161 20.11 -1.33 -1.65
N LEU A 162 19.43 -2.47 -1.50
CA LEU A 162 19.55 -3.57 -2.44
C LEU A 162 18.64 -3.28 -3.64
N LYS A 163 19.20 -3.34 -4.86
CA LYS A 163 18.39 -3.22 -6.09
C LYS A 163 17.39 -4.37 -6.11
N SER A 164 16.10 -4.01 -6.19
CA SER A 164 14.97 -4.93 -6.31
C SER A 164 14.63 -5.16 -7.78
#